data_AF-A0AA48KD87-F1
#
_entry.id   AF-A0AA48KD87-F1
#
_cell.length_a   1.000
_cell.length_b   1.000
_cell.length_c   1.000
_cell.angle_alpha   90.00
_cell.angle_beta   90.00
_cell.angle_gamma   90.00
#
_symmetry.space_group_name_H-M   'P 1'
#
loop_
_entity.id
_entity.type
_entity.pdbx_description
1 polymer ?
#
loop_
_entity_poly.entity_id
_entity_poly.type
_entity_poly.pdbx_seq_one_letter_code
_entity_poly.pdbx_strand_id
1 'polypeptide(L)'
;MMQAGRPELRDARVIRAYLDEAVRLKLPVRLSRGEPDPLPFQTTLEHLGADTFTVTATPPLEPGQSVHLGFLLEGRWLTTAVQVLGTGIFSFPTFITHGERRAAPRGAFQEAEGVRVLAVEQVEDTVLGGRVLSGRVLDLSLQGLRLALDAGQRPRPGDRFALLCLDGLPHTPPVLCAGRVANVQGGEAGLALEALRPLDRLALERILARRMPASFGRAFPSRKLKTDVGERPGAPTPVKEAPRAPEVVQPLAPEPPGEPERAAEALRLPAVLRLRRMGRRILLLASEPADAHPLAQFLWQEGYRNILSAHDPAGVQRLAAAHRFDLVLVELKVGGYWGHGLLAGARNRGLLAEAPAILLADRENEISRDAARNAEALHLHLRPAPPEALLQAVDLVLSGA
;
A
#
# COMPACT_ATOMS: atom_id res chain seq x y z
N MET A 1 14.24 14.66 28.37
CA MET A 1 12.93 14.77 27.69
C MET A 1 11.86 14.32 28.66
N MET A 2 10.98 15.22 29.10
CA MET A 2 9.79 14.83 29.88
C MET A 2 8.90 13.98 28.96
N GLN A 3 8.62 12.73 29.34
CA GLN A 3 7.64 11.93 28.61
C GLN A 3 6.31 12.67 28.73
N ALA A 4 5.76 13.14 27.61
CA ALA A 4 4.38 13.62 27.57
C ALA A 4 3.50 12.51 28.17
N GLY A 5 2.81 12.81 29.27
CA GLY A 5 2.00 11.83 29.99
C GLY A 5 1.03 11.15 29.04
N ARG A 6 0.93 9.83 29.11
CA ARG A 6 -0.04 9.08 28.29
C ARG A 6 -1.44 9.61 28.63
N PRO A 7 -2.34 9.79 27.65
CA PRO A 7 -3.70 10.23 27.94
C PRO A 7 -4.39 9.21 28.86
N GLU A 8 -4.93 9.73 29.96
CA GLU A 8 -5.61 8.97 31.01
C GLU A 8 -7.10 9.32 31.04
N LEU A 9 -7.97 8.31 31.05
CA LEU A 9 -9.37 8.44 31.40
C LEU A 9 -9.53 8.19 32.90
N ARG A 10 -10.10 9.15 33.64
CA ARG A 10 -10.34 9.05 35.10
C ARG A 10 -11.82 9.07 35.49
N ASP A 11 -12.73 9.24 34.54
CA ASP A 11 -14.18 9.22 34.82
C ASP A 11 -14.65 7.78 35.07
N ALA A 12 -15.03 7.48 36.31
CA ALA A 12 -15.48 6.16 36.74
C ALA A 12 -16.67 5.61 35.93
N ARG A 13 -17.61 6.47 35.50
CA ARG A 13 -18.77 6.04 34.70
C ARG A 13 -18.33 5.58 33.32
N VAL A 14 -17.39 6.31 32.72
CA VAL A 14 -16.85 5.96 31.40
C VAL A 14 -15.99 4.71 31.50
N ILE A 15 -15.14 4.58 32.52
CA ILE A 15 -14.34 3.37 32.77
C ILE A 15 -15.27 2.15 32.87
N ARG A 16 -16.39 2.27 33.60
CA ARG A 16 -17.40 1.21 33.70
C ARG A 16 -18.03 0.85 32.39
N ALA A 17 -18.43 1.83 31.57
CA ALA A 17 -18.98 1.54 30.25
C ALA A 17 -18.00 0.75 29.36
N TYR A 18 -16.69 0.99 29.49
CA TYR A 18 -15.65 0.26 28.76
C TYR A 18 -15.50 -1.19 29.23
N LEU A 19 -15.47 -1.41 30.54
CA LEU A 19 -15.40 -2.75 31.10
C LEU A 19 -16.70 -3.53 30.83
N ASP A 20 -17.87 -2.89 30.93
CA ASP A 20 -19.17 -3.49 30.59
C ASP A 20 -19.18 -3.96 29.13
N GLU A 21 -18.66 -3.14 28.21
CA GLU A 21 -18.54 -3.52 26.80
C GLU A 21 -17.59 -4.70 26.61
N ALA A 22 -16.47 -4.73 27.34
CA ALA A 22 -15.53 -5.84 27.31
C ALA A 22 -16.14 -7.15 27.84
N VAL A 23 -16.95 -7.10 28.92
CA VAL A 23 -17.75 -8.24 29.41
C VAL A 23 -18.76 -8.67 28.34
N ARG A 24 -19.54 -7.72 27.80
CA ARG A 24 -20.59 -7.98 26.81
C ARG A 24 -20.05 -8.65 25.55
N LEU A 25 -18.88 -8.24 25.09
CA LEU A 25 -18.21 -8.78 23.90
C LEU A 25 -17.30 -9.99 24.22
N LYS A 26 -17.21 -10.41 25.49
CA LYS A 26 -16.31 -11.46 25.98
C LYS A 26 -14.88 -11.28 25.48
N LEU A 27 -14.38 -10.04 25.54
CA LEU A 27 -13.06 -9.71 24.99
C LEU A 27 -11.96 -10.43 25.79
N PRO A 28 -10.94 -10.95 25.11
CA PRO A 28 -9.76 -11.45 25.78
C PRO A 28 -9.04 -10.29 26.47
N VAL A 29 -8.77 -10.45 27.76
CA VAL A 29 -7.98 -9.53 28.57
C VAL A 29 -6.67 -10.19 29.00
N ARG A 30 -5.62 -9.39 29.16
CA ARG A 30 -4.31 -9.81 29.64
C ARG A 30 -4.08 -9.28 31.05
N LEU A 31 -3.67 -10.16 31.94
CA LEU A 31 -3.20 -9.83 33.29
C LEU A 31 -1.69 -10.02 33.33
N SER A 32 -0.96 -9.04 33.86
CA SER A 32 0.50 -9.09 33.98
C SER A 32 0.95 -8.51 35.32
N ARG A 33 2.02 -9.07 35.92
CA ARG A 33 2.56 -8.66 37.23
C ARG A 33 3.50 -7.46 37.16
N GLY A 34 3.70 -6.87 35.98
CA GLY A 34 4.55 -5.71 35.72
C GLY A 34 4.83 -5.53 34.22
N GLU A 35 5.43 -4.41 33.81
CA GLU A 35 6.01 -4.25 32.47
C GLU A 35 7.56 -4.33 32.56
N PRO A 36 8.24 -5.24 31.83
CA PRO A 36 7.73 -6.34 31.00
C PRO A 36 7.49 -7.64 31.79
N ASP A 37 6.29 -8.22 31.70
CA ASP A 37 5.99 -9.58 32.16
C ASP A 37 6.22 -10.58 31.00
N PRO A 38 7.12 -11.58 31.15
CA PRO A 38 7.40 -12.53 30.09
C PRO A 38 6.24 -13.47 29.78
N LEU A 39 5.26 -13.63 30.68
CA LEU A 39 4.15 -14.58 30.53
C LEU A 39 2.83 -13.95 30.97
N PRO A 40 2.28 -12.98 30.20
CA PRO A 40 0.98 -12.41 30.51
C PRO A 40 -0.10 -13.49 30.46
N PHE A 41 -0.94 -13.53 31.49
CA PHE A 41 -2.04 -14.47 31.58
C PHE A 41 -3.25 -13.95 30.79
N GLN A 42 -3.83 -14.79 29.93
CA GLN A 42 -5.00 -14.42 29.12
C GLN A 42 -6.29 -14.98 29.74
N THR A 43 -7.29 -14.12 29.92
CA THR A 43 -8.59 -14.46 30.53
C THR A 43 -9.72 -13.62 29.91
N THR A 44 -10.94 -13.68 30.44
CA THR A 44 -12.06 -12.82 30.03
C THR A 44 -12.77 -12.24 31.25
N LEU A 45 -13.26 -11.00 31.16
CA LEU A 45 -14.11 -10.41 32.19
C LEU A 45 -15.48 -11.11 32.20
N GLU A 46 -16.00 -11.41 33.38
CA GLU A 46 -17.25 -12.16 33.55
C GLU A 46 -18.36 -11.32 34.18
N HIS A 47 -18.09 -10.67 35.31
CA HIS A 47 -19.07 -9.84 36.03
C HIS A 47 -18.47 -8.52 36.51
N LEU A 48 -19.29 -7.47 36.54
CA LEU A 48 -18.93 -6.14 37.05
C LEU A 48 -19.86 -5.76 38.21
N GLY A 49 -19.27 -5.73 39.41
CA GLY A 49 -19.93 -5.25 40.62
C GLY A 49 -19.93 -3.72 40.72
N ALA A 50 -20.19 -3.20 41.93
CA ALA A 50 -20.10 -1.77 42.20
C ALA A 50 -18.65 -1.27 42.14
N ASP A 51 -17.75 -1.95 42.86
CA ASP A 51 -16.33 -1.56 43.02
C ASP A 51 -15.36 -2.70 42.67
N THR A 52 -15.87 -3.76 42.05
CA THR A 52 -15.09 -4.96 41.72
C THR A 52 -15.49 -5.54 40.37
N PHE A 53 -14.64 -6.41 39.83
CA PHE A 53 -14.99 -7.25 38.70
C PHE A 53 -14.39 -8.65 38.85
N THR A 54 -14.98 -9.62 38.15
CA THR A 54 -14.50 -11.00 38.12
C THR A 54 -14.02 -11.41 36.73
N VAL A 55 -13.17 -12.43 36.69
CA VAL A 55 -12.68 -13.02 35.44
C VAL A 55 -12.83 -14.55 35.48
N THR A 56 -12.90 -15.17 34.31
CA THR A 56 -13.17 -16.60 34.16
C THR A 56 -12.05 -17.51 34.66
N ALA A 57 -10.81 -17.06 34.57
CA ALA A 57 -9.64 -17.77 35.09
C ALA A 57 -8.60 -16.78 35.60
N THR A 58 -7.88 -17.17 36.65
CA THR A 58 -6.72 -16.42 37.17
C THR A 58 -5.58 -17.36 37.53
N PRO A 59 -4.32 -16.94 37.30
CA PRO A 59 -3.21 -17.63 37.92
C PRO A 59 -3.29 -17.44 39.45
N PRO A 60 -2.54 -18.22 40.25
CA PRO A 60 -2.42 -17.96 41.67
C PRO A 60 -1.85 -16.55 41.87
N LEU A 61 -2.66 -15.64 42.41
CA LEU A 61 -2.32 -14.26 42.73
C LEU A 61 -2.65 -14.00 44.20
N GLU A 62 -1.81 -13.23 44.87
CA GLU A 62 -2.00 -12.94 46.29
C GLU A 62 -2.97 -11.75 46.46
N PRO A 63 -3.90 -11.80 47.44
CA PRO A 63 -4.71 -10.63 47.78
C PRO A 63 -3.84 -9.42 48.12
N GLY A 64 -4.22 -8.25 47.61
CA GLY A 64 -3.46 -7.00 47.70
C GLY A 64 -2.42 -6.81 46.58
N GLN A 65 -2.12 -7.85 45.79
CA GLN A 65 -1.17 -7.74 44.67
C GLN A 65 -1.71 -6.80 43.59
N SER A 66 -0.89 -5.86 43.11
CA SER A 66 -1.22 -5.04 41.95
C SER A 66 -0.83 -5.76 40.65
N VAL A 67 -1.75 -5.77 39.68
CA VAL A 67 -1.53 -6.33 38.34
C VAL A 67 -1.99 -5.35 37.28
N HIS A 68 -1.40 -5.43 36.09
CA HIS A 68 -1.83 -4.68 34.92
C HIS A 68 -2.84 -5.48 34.11
N LEU A 69 -4.02 -4.90 33.93
CA LEU A 69 -5.07 -5.34 33.02
C LEU A 69 -4.91 -4.64 31.68
N GLY A 70 -4.76 -5.40 30.60
CA GLY A 70 -4.69 -4.89 29.23
C GLY A 70 -5.73 -5.55 28.33
N PHE A 71 -6.45 -4.78 27.51
CA PHE A 71 -7.44 -5.34 26.58
C PHE A 71 -7.60 -4.49 25.32
N LEU A 72 -8.04 -5.12 24.23
CA LEU A 72 -8.26 -4.45 22.94
C LEU A 72 -9.75 -4.17 22.76
N LEU A 73 -10.14 -2.89 22.73
CA LEU A 73 -11.53 -2.49 22.45
C LEU A 73 -11.56 -1.52 21.27
N GLU A 74 -12.36 -1.83 20.25
CA GLU A 74 -12.48 -1.02 19.03
C GLU A 74 -11.11 -0.68 18.38
N GLY A 75 -10.18 -1.63 18.42
CA GLY A 75 -8.82 -1.48 17.88
C GLY A 75 -7.85 -0.69 18.77
N ARG A 76 -8.31 -0.19 19.93
CA ARG A 76 -7.48 0.54 20.89
C ARG A 76 -7.00 -0.39 21.99
N TRP A 77 -5.70 -0.39 22.27
CA TRP A 77 -5.14 -1.09 23.42
C TRP A 77 -5.33 -0.24 24.67
N LEU A 78 -6.07 -0.76 25.64
CA LEU A 78 -6.38 -0.10 26.89
C LEU A 78 -5.65 -0.81 28.02
N THR A 79 -5.03 -0.05 28.90
CA THR A 79 -4.25 -0.58 30.02
C THR A 79 -4.61 0.10 31.32
N THR A 80 -4.69 -0.65 32.40
CA THR A 80 -4.90 -0.13 33.76
C THR A 80 -4.21 -1.00 34.79
N ALA A 81 -3.87 -0.43 35.94
CA ALA A 81 -3.53 -1.21 37.13
C ALA A 81 -4.81 -1.54 37.92
N VAL A 82 -4.87 -2.74 38.48
CA VAL A 82 -5.93 -3.20 39.38
C VAL A 82 -5.29 -3.95 40.55
N GLN A 83 -5.95 -3.99 41.70
CA GLN A 83 -5.53 -4.83 42.83
C GLN A 83 -6.36 -6.11 42.89
N VAL A 84 -5.69 -7.21 43.20
CA VAL A 84 -6.30 -8.52 43.48
C VAL A 84 -6.97 -8.43 44.85
N LEU A 85 -8.26 -8.73 44.93
CA LEU A 85 -9.01 -8.78 46.21
C LEU A 85 -9.22 -10.22 46.68
N GLY A 86 -9.22 -11.16 45.75
CA GLY A 86 -9.32 -12.60 45.99
C GLY A 86 -9.13 -13.37 44.70
N THR A 87 -9.24 -14.70 44.76
CA THR A 87 -9.14 -15.57 43.58
C THR A 87 -10.20 -15.18 42.55
N GLY A 88 -9.77 -14.68 41.39
CA GLY A 88 -10.68 -14.23 40.33
C GLY A 88 -11.36 -12.88 40.56
N ILE A 89 -11.11 -12.19 41.67
CA ILE A 89 -11.79 -10.94 42.04
C ILE A 89 -10.79 -9.80 42.08
N PHE A 90 -11.08 -8.73 41.34
CA PHE A 90 -10.23 -7.56 41.21
C PHE A 90 -10.99 -6.29 41.59
N SER A 91 -10.27 -5.32 42.12
CA SER A 91 -10.77 -3.96 42.34
C SER A 91 -11.03 -3.23 41.03
N PHE A 92 -11.99 -2.31 41.08
CA PHE A 92 -12.28 -1.45 39.95
C PHE A 92 -11.12 -0.47 39.67
N PRO A 93 -10.70 -0.29 38.41
CA PRO A 93 -9.61 0.62 38.09
C PRO A 93 -10.01 2.09 38.28
N THR A 94 -9.11 2.90 38.84
CA THR A 94 -9.32 4.34 39.03
C THR A 94 -8.99 5.18 37.80
N PHE A 95 -8.25 4.61 36.85
CA PHE A 95 -7.96 5.24 35.56
C PHE A 95 -7.74 4.19 34.48
N ILE A 96 -7.94 4.54 33.21
CA ILE A 96 -7.52 3.72 32.06
C ILE A 96 -6.59 4.56 31.20
N THR A 97 -5.43 4.00 30.85
CA THR A 97 -4.50 4.59 29.88
C THR A 97 -4.75 4.03 28.50
N HIS A 98 -4.74 4.90 27.49
CA HIS A 98 -4.63 4.45 26.10
C HIS A 98 -3.19 4.03 25.83
N GLY A 99 -2.98 2.73 25.63
CA GLY A 99 -1.72 2.17 25.15
C GLY A 99 -1.49 2.38 23.65
N GLU A 100 -2.42 3.05 22.96
CA GLU A 100 -2.30 3.37 21.53
C GLU A 100 -1.20 4.42 21.30
N ARG A 101 0.01 3.95 21.02
CA ARG A 101 1.16 4.80 20.63
C ARG A 101 1.07 5.28 19.17
N ARG A 102 0.07 4.86 18.42
CA ARG A 102 -0.03 5.11 16.98
C ARG A 102 -0.76 6.43 16.76
N ALA A 103 -0.13 7.34 16.02
CA ALA A 103 -0.74 8.61 15.64
C ALA A 103 -1.76 8.47 14.50
N ALA A 104 -1.72 7.36 13.76
CA ALA A 104 -2.62 7.10 12.65
C ALA A 104 -3.26 5.70 12.76
N PRO A 105 -4.55 5.58 12.42
CA PRO A 105 -5.24 4.31 12.42
C PRO A 105 -4.72 3.39 11.31
N ARG A 106 -4.85 2.07 11.50
CA ARG A 106 -4.42 1.07 10.52
C ARG A 106 -5.58 0.23 10.01
N GLY A 107 -5.64 0.01 8.69
CA GLY A 107 -6.52 -0.97 8.07
C GLY A 107 -5.79 -2.31 7.91
N ALA A 108 -6.38 -3.40 8.39
CA ALA A 108 -5.85 -4.75 8.19
C ALA A 108 -6.17 -5.27 6.79
N PHE A 109 -5.28 -6.11 6.26
CA PHE A 109 -5.43 -6.78 4.97
C PHE A 109 -5.44 -8.29 5.15
N GLN A 110 -6.36 -8.95 4.45
CA GLN A 110 -6.46 -10.40 4.44
C GLN A 110 -5.54 -10.98 3.36
N GLU A 111 -5.16 -12.25 3.53
CA GLU A 111 -4.27 -12.91 2.58
C GLU A 111 -4.88 -13.00 1.17
N ALA A 112 -6.19 -13.25 1.07
CA ALA A 112 -6.93 -13.33 -0.18
C ALA A 112 -6.93 -12.03 -0.99
N GLU A 113 -6.60 -10.88 -0.37
CA GLU A 113 -6.57 -9.59 -1.07
C GLU A 113 -5.30 -9.39 -1.90
N GLY A 114 -4.28 -10.24 -1.72
CA GLY A 114 -3.09 -10.25 -2.58
C GLY A 114 -2.24 -8.99 -2.53
N VAL A 115 -2.40 -8.14 -1.50
CA VAL A 115 -1.65 -6.88 -1.40
C VAL A 115 -0.19 -7.16 -1.05
N ARG A 116 0.73 -6.70 -1.90
CA ARG A 116 2.17 -6.95 -1.76
C ARG A 116 2.97 -5.66 -1.75
N VAL A 117 4.12 -5.73 -1.09
CA VAL A 117 5.16 -4.71 -1.10
C VAL A 117 6.35 -5.24 -1.86
N LEU A 118 6.94 -4.38 -2.67
CA LEU A 118 8.29 -4.53 -3.19
C LEU A 118 9.08 -3.25 -2.92
N ALA A 119 10.17 -3.34 -2.20
CA ALA A 119 11.03 -2.22 -1.88
C ALA A 119 12.47 -2.47 -2.36
N VAL A 120 13.10 -1.44 -2.90
CA VAL A 120 14.45 -1.50 -3.47
C VAL A 120 15.33 -0.47 -2.74
N GLU A 121 16.44 -0.95 -2.17
CA GLU A 121 17.41 -0.13 -1.45
C GLU A 121 18.04 0.88 -2.41
N GLN A 122 18.22 2.12 -1.94
CA GLN A 122 18.99 3.11 -2.68
C GLN A 122 20.47 2.75 -2.53
N VAL A 123 21.15 2.44 -3.62
CA VAL A 123 22.62 2.36 -3.62
C VAL A 123 23.13 3.67 -4.17
N GLU A 124 23.95 4.37 -3.38
CA GLU A 124 24.68 5.55 -3.81
C GLU A 124 25.51 5.16 -5.05
N ASP A 125 25.27 5.88 -6.15
CA ASP A 125 26.01 5.86 -7.43
C ASP A 125 25.93 4.64 -8.36
N THR A 126 25.35 3.49 -7.98
CA THR A 126 25.06 2.41 -8.95
C THR A 126 23.76 1.67 -8.65
N VAL A 127 22.77 1.82 -9.55
CA VAL A 127 21.41 1.25 -9.41
C VAL A 127 21.39 -0.29 -9.38
N LEU A 128 22.52 -0.97 -9.56
CA LEU A 128 22.61 -2.40 -9.89
C LEU A 128 22.84 -3.37 -8.72
N GLY A 129 22.97 -2.91 -7.46
CA GLY A 129 23.30 -3.81 -6.33
C GLY A 129 22.40 -3.77 -5.10
N GLY A 130 21.30 -3.01 -5.11
CA GLY A 130 20.53 -2.76 -3.88
C GLY A 130 19.80 -4.00 -3.34
N ARG A 131 19.72 -4.12 -2.01
CA ARG A 131 18.85 -5.13 -1.37
C ARG A 131 17.40 -4.91 -1.79
N VAL A 132 16.72 -6.02 -2.05
CA VAL A 132 15.29 -6.03 -2.34
C VAL A 132 14.57 -6.59 -1.12
N LEU A 133 13.51 -5.91 -0.72
CA LEU A 133 12.56 -6.35 0.29
C LEU A 133 11.24 -6.63 -0.40
N SER A 134 10.61 -7.75 -0.09
CA SER A 134 9.28 -8.07 -0.58
C SER A 134 8.49 -8.85 0.46
N GLY A 135 7.18 -8.66 0.43
CA GLY A 135 6.32 -9.32 1.39
C GLY A 135 4.86 -8.99 1.18
N ARG A 136 4.00 -9.64 1.97
CA ARG A 136 2.56 -9.41 1.99
C ARG A 136 2.20 -8.36 3.01
N VAL A 137 1.33 -7.40 2.65
CA VAL A 137 0.85 -6.39 3.59
C VAL A 137 -0.11 -7.02 4.59
N LEU A 138 0.16 -6.82 5.89
CA LEU A 138 -0.70 -7.24 7.01
C LEU A 138 -1.60 -6.09 7.47
N ASP A 139 -1.04 -4.89 7.58
CA ASP A 139 -1.77 -3.68 7.88
C ASP A 139 -1.13 -2.43 7.27
N LEU A 140 -1.94 -1.40 7.01
CA LEU A 140 -1.53 -0.15 6.37
C LEU A 140 -2.10 1.05 7.11
N SER A 141 -1.33 2.14 7.17
CA SER A 141 -1.75 3.48 7.54
C SER A 141 -1.09 4.51 6.62
N LEU A 142 -1.46 5.78 6.79
CA LEU A 142 -0.79 6.88 6.09
C LEU A 142 0.67 7.08 6.50
N GLN A 143 1.08 6.59 7.67
CA GLN A 143 2.43 6.77 8.20
C GLN A 143 3.35 5.56 7.96
N GLY A 144 2.77 4.41 7.66
CA GLY A 144 3.51 3.16 7.68
C GLY A 144 2.63 1.94 7.44
N LEU A 145 3.28 0.82 7.23
CA LEU A 145 2.65 -0.48 7.05
C LEU A 145 3.38 -1.55 7.84
N ARG A 146 2.74 -2.70 8.00
CA ARG A 146 3.37 -3.93 8.48
C ARG A 146 3.26 -4.97 7.38
N LEU A 147 4.36 -5.69 7.14
CA LEU A 147 4.40 -6.78 6.16
C LEU A 147 4.89 -8.08 6.79
N ALA A 148 4.39 -9.20 6.27
CA ALA A 148 5.01 -10.51 6.41
C ALA A 148 6.06 -10.65 5.32
N LEU A 149 7.32 -10.84 5.72
CA LEU A 149 8.47 -10.93 4.82
C LEU A 149 8.45 -12.24 4.03
N ASP A 150 8.86 -12.16 2.76
CA ASP A 150 9.15 -13.37 1.99
C ASP A 150 10.37 -14.10 2.59
N ALA A 151 10.46 -15.41 2.37
CA ALA A 151 11.48 -16.26 3.00
C ALA A 151 12.92 -15.78 2.70
N GLY A 152 13.77 -15.83 3.73
CA GLY A 152 15.18 -15.44 3.63
C GLY A 152 15.45 -13.94 3.79
N GLN A 153 14.43 -13.09 3.79
CA GLN A 153 14.62 -11.65 3.97
C GLN A 153 14.87 -11.30 5.44
N ARG A 154 15.90 -10.47 5.67
CA ARG A 154 16.32 -10.02 7.00
C ARG A 154 16.67 -8.53 6.98
N PRO A 155 15.67 -7.64 6.79
CA PRO A 155 15.90 -6.21 6.93
C PRO A 155 16.38 -5.88 8.35
N ARG A 156 17.07 -4.75 8.50
CA ARG A 156 17.45 -4.19 9.80
C ARG A 156 16.64 -2.93 10.07
N PRO A 157 16.23 -2.67 11.33
CA PRO A 157 15.69 -1.36 11.70
C PRO A 157 16.64 -0.24 11.26
N GLY A 158 16.11 0.77 10.57
CA GLY A 158 16.87 1.86 9.98
C GLY A 158 17.20 1.71 8.49
N ASP A 159 17.11 0.49 7.92
CA ASP A 159 17.31 0.28 6.47
C ASP A 159 16.34 1.17 5.68
N ARG A 160 16.83 1.76 4.59
CA ARG A 160 16.08 2.70 3.74
C ARG A 160 15.90 2.15 2.33
N PHE A 161 14.70 2.33 1.81
CA PHE A 161 14.31 1.95 0.46
C PHE A 161 13.91 3.21 -0.29
N ALA A 162 14.64 3.53 -1.37
CA ALA A 162 14.31 4.69 -2.22
C ALA A 162 12.98 4.51 -2.93
N LEU A 163 12.67 3.26 -3.29
CA LEU A 163 11.46 2.92 -4.01
C LEU A 163 10.76 1.75 -3.33
N LEU A 164 9.56 2.00 -2.84
CA LEU A 164 8.61 1.08 -2.28
C LEU A 164 7.36 1.13 -3.16
N CYS A 165 7.00 0.00 -3.73
CA CYS A 165 5.80 -0.19 -4.52
C CYS A 165 4.81 -1.05 -3.76
N LEU A 166 3.64 -0.47 -3.48
CA LEU A 166 2.47 -1.16 -2.95
C LEU A 166 1.58 -1.57 -4.13
N ASP A 167 1.44 -2.86 -4.33
CA ASP A 167 0.67 -3.43 -5.43
C ASP A 167 -0.52 -4.25 -4.90
N GLY A 168 -1.54 -4.44 -5.75
CA GLY A 168 -2.74 -5.20 -5.40
C GLY A 168 -3.74 -4.46 -4.50
N LEU A 169 -3.57 -3.15 -4.28
CA LEU A 169 -4.54 -2.37 -3.49
C LEU A 169 -5.91 -2.32 -4.19
N PRO A 170 -7.04 -2.56 -3.49
CA PRO A 170 -8.36 -2.57 -4.11
C PRO A 170 -8.70 -1.27 -4.81
N HIS A 171 -9.06 -1.36 -6.10
CA HIS A 171 -9.48 -0.22 -6.94
C HIS A 171 -8.48 0.94 -6.97
N THR A 172 -7.20 0.67 -6.77
CA THR A 172 -6.15 1.69 -6.64
C THR A 172 -4.93 1.28 -7.46
N PRO A 173 -4.37 2.16 -8.29
CA PRO A 173 -3.12 1.86 -8.99
C PRO A 173 -1.98 1.64 -8.00
N PRO A 174 -0.86 1.02 -8.42
CA PRO A 174 0.29 0.82 -7.55
C PRO A 174 0.77 2.14 -6.94
N VAL A 175 0.94 2.15 -5.63
CA VAL A 175 1.41 3.33 -4.88
C VAL A 175 2.92 3.26 -4.77
N LEU A 176 3.60 4.33 -5.22
CA LEU A 176 5.05 4.45 -5.19
C LEU A 176 5.47 5.48 -4.15
N CYS A 177 6.38 5.11 -3.25
CA CYS A 177 6.91 5.99 -2.21
C CYS A 177 8.30 5.52 -1.76
N ALA A 178 8.95 6.25 -0.86
CA ALA A 178 10.12 5.75 -0.14
C ALA A 178 9.68 5.04 1.14
N GLY A 179 10.57 4.27 1.76
CA GLY A 179 10.27 3.62 3.03
C GLY A 179 11.49 3.41 3.91
N ARG A 180 11.27 3.34 5.22
CA ARG A 180 12.31 3.02 6.21
C ARG A 180 11.82 1.94 7.15
N VAL A 181 12.66 0.94 7.44
CA VAL A 181 12.31 -0.13 8.39
C VAL A 181 12.29 0.44 9.80
N ALA A 182 11.11 0.45 10.42
CA ALA A 182 10.91 0.92 11.79
C ALA A 182 11.16 -0.19 12.82
N ASN A 183 10.73 -1.41 12.53
CA ASN A 183 10.95 -2.57 13.40
C ASN A 183 10.92 -3.88 12.58
N VAL A 184 11.49 -4.94 13.17
CA VAL A 184 11.50 -6.29 12.60
C VAL A 184 11.25 -7.28 13.74
N GLN A 185 10.27 -8.16 13.59
CA GLN A 185 9.91 -9.14 14.62
C GLN A 185 9.30 -10.39 13.97
N GLY A 186 9.88 -11.56 14.23
CA GLY A 186 9.25 -12.85 13.88
C GLY A 186 8.94 -13.06 12.40
N GLY A 187 9.76 -12.54 11.49
CA GLY A 187 9.49 -12.58 10.05
C GLY A 187 8.53 -11.49 9.55
N GLU A 188 8.11 -10.58 10.42
CA GLU A 188 7.39 -9.36 10.05
C GLU A 188 8.33 -8.15 10.07
N ALA A 189 8.05 -7.17 9.22
CA ALA A 189 8.69 -5.86 9.26
C ALA A 189 7.65 -4.74 9.27
N GLY A 190 7.85 -3.74 10.13
CA GLY A 190 7.16 -2.47 10.07
C GLY A 190 7.95 -1.48 9.21
N LEU A 191 7.34 -0.93 8.17
CA LEU A 191 7.92 0.12 7.32
C LEU A 191 7.21 1.45 7.61
N ALA A 192 7.97 2.51 7.86
CA ALA A 192 7.49 3.89 7.81
C ALA A 192 7.48 4.35 6.35
N LEU A 193 6.38 4.93 5.88
CA LEU A 193 6.26 5.47 4.53
C LEU A 193 6.85 6.88 4.48
N GLU A 194 7.69 7.16 3.49
CA GLU A 194 8.36 8.43 3.28
C GLU A 194 8.08 8.93 1.85
N ALA A 195 8.10 10.25 1.62
CA ALA A 195 7.91 10.86 0.30
C ALA A 195 6.64 10.41 -0.47
N LEU A 196 5.53 10.16 0.24
CA LEU A 196 4.26 9.79 -0.37
C LEU A 196 3.71 10.95 -1.22
N ARG A 197 3.44 10.72 -2.51
CA ARG A 197 2.89 11.75 -3.39
C ARG A 197 1.46 12.14 -2.96
N PRO A 198 1.00 13.38 -3.18
CA PRO A 198 -0.34 13.80 -2.78
C PRO A 198 -1.47 12.93 -3.34
N LEU A 199 -1.36 12.49 -4.59
CA LEU A 199 -2.36 11.60 -5.22
C LEU A 199 -2.38 10.22 -4.56
N ASP A 200 -1.21 9.65 -4.28
CA ASP A 200 -1.09 8.35 -3.61
C ASP A 200 -1.63 8.42 -2.18
N ARG A 201 -1.35 9.52 -1.47
CA ARG A 201 -1.91 9.79 -0.15
C ARG A 201 -3.44 9.78 -0.16
N LEU A 202 -4.05 10.51 -1.10
CA LEU A 202 -5.50 10.54 -1.23
C LEU A 202 -6.08 9.15 -1.53
N ALA A 203 -5.37 8.35 -2.34
CA ALA A 203 -5.78 6.98 -2.63
C ALA A 203 -5.73 6.09 -1.37
N LEU A 204 -4.65 6.17 -0.58
CA LEU A 204 -4.55 5.47 0.70
C LEU A 204 -5.62 5.92 1.70
N GLU A 205 -5.89 7.22 1.79
CA GLU A 205 -6.96 7.77 2.64
C GLU A 205 -8.32 7.16 2.30
N ARG A 206 -8.64 7.03 1.00
CA ARG A 206 -9.90 6.40 0.54
C ARG A 206 -9.97 4.91 0.90
N ILE A 207 -8.88 4.16 0.72
CA ILE A 207 -8.82 2.75 1.11
C ILE A 207 -9.04 2.61 2.62
N LEU A 208 -8.35 3.41 3.41
CA LEU A 208 -8.45 3.37 4.87
C LEU A 208 -9.83 3.79 5.36
N ALA A 209 -10.44 4.83 4.76
CA ALA A 209 -11.80 5.26 5.11
C ALA A 209 -12.86 4.18 4.84
N ARG A 210 -12.68 3.34 3.81
CA ARG A 210 -13.57 2.21 3.52
C ARG A 210 -13.39 1.04 4.47
N ARG A 211 -12.17 0.85 5.00
CA ARG A 211 -11.85 -0.25 5.91
C ARG A 211 -12.12 0.08 7.38
N MET A 212 -12.08 1.36 7.74
CA MET A 212 -12.31 1.78 9.10
C MET A 212 -13.80 1.91 9.39
N PRO A 213 -14.27 1.42 10.55
CA PRO A 213 -15.60 1.76 11.04
C PRO A 213 -15.74 3.29 11.12
N ALA A 214 -16.89 3.84 10.75
CA ALA A 214 -17.17 5.27 10.85
C ALA A 214 -17.05 5.83 12.29
N SER A 215 -16.98 4.95 13.29
CA SER A 215 -16.75 5.28 14.70
C SER A 215 -15.26 5.49 15.07
N PHE A 216 -14.32 5.06 14.23
CA PHE A 216 -12.89 5.13 14.54
C PHE A 216 -12.40 6.59 14.59
N GLY A 217 -11.80 7.01 15.71
CA GLY A 217 -11.24 8.35 15.88
C GLY A 217 -12.13 9.37 16.61
N ARG A 218 -13.38 9.02 16.97
CA ARG A 218 -14.10 9.84 17.96
C ARG A 218 -13.41 9.69 19.33
N ALA A 219 -13.28 10.81 20.06
CA ALA A 219 -12.97 10.78 21.49
C ALA A 219 -13.97 9.83 22.17
N PHE A 220 -13.49 9.02 23.12
CA PHE A 220 -14.23 8.03 23.94
C PHE A 220 -15.71 7.93 23.58
N PRO A 221 -16.20 6.83 22.97
CA PRO A 221 -17.60 6.73 22.56
C PRO A 221 -18.46 7.13 23.75
N SER A 222 -19.14 8.27 23.64
CA SER A 222 -20.09 8.75 24.65
C SER A 222 -21.35 7.91 24.50
N ARG A 223 -21.25 6.61 24.79
CA ARG A 223 -22.43 5.76 24.89
C ARG A 223 -23.16 6.22 26.15
N LYS A 224 -24.29 6.89 25.94
CA LYS A 224 -25.28 7.05 27.00
C LYS A 224 -25.64 5.64 27.46
N LEU A 225 -25.35 5.34 28.74
CA LEU A 225 -25.80 4.10 29.38
C LEU A 225 -27.30 3.98 29.14
N LYS A 226 -27.72 2.85 28.57
CA LYS A 226 -29.13 2.61 28.22
C LYS A 226 -30.04 2.60 29.47
N THR A 227 -29.44 2.56 30.66
CA THR A 227 -30.08 2.64 31.97
C THR A 227 -30.41 4.06 32.44
N ASP A 228 -29.96 5.12 31.76
CA ASP A 228 -30.38 6.51 32.06
C ASP A 228 -31.62 6.95 31.27
N VAL A 229 -32.27 6.04 30.54
CA VAL A 229 -33.58 6.30 29.97
C VAL A 229 -34.60 6.13 31.09
N GLY A 230 -34.91 7.23 31.77
CA GLY A 230 -36.09 7.29 32.64
C GLY A 230 -37.29 6.76 31.88
N GLU A 231 -37.77 5.59 32.31
CA GLU A 231 -38.93 4.90 31.75
C GLU A 231 -40.15 5.82 31.87
N ARG A 232 -40.46 6.55 30.80
CA ARG A 232 -41.85 6.86 30.48
C ARG A 232 -42.35 5.73 29.60
N PRO A 233 -43.42 5.02 29.98
CA PRO A 233 -44.01 3.97 29.15
C PRO A 233 -44.55 4.60 27.87
N GLY A 234 -43.76 4.52 26.81
CA GLY A 234 -44.15 4.91 25.46
C GLY A 234 -45.01 3.83 24.84
N ALA A 235 -46.11 4.25 24.22
CA ALA A 235 -47.11 3.41 23.58
C ALA A 235 -46.51 2.39 22.57
N PRO A 236 -47.16 1.23 22.41
CA PRO A 236 -46.67 0.14 21.55
C PRO A 236 -46.52 0.59 20.09
N THR A 237 -45.30 0.47 19.56
CA THR A 237 -45.03 0.64 18.13
C THR A 237 -45.66 -0.49 17.31
N PRO A 238 -46.27 -0.18 16.16
CA PRO A 238 -46.90 -1.17 15.29
C PRO A 238 -45.87 -2.13 14.68
N VAL A 239 -46.29 -3.39 14.60
CA VAL A 239 -45.54 -4.54 14.07
C VAL A 239 -45.19 -4.27 12.60
N LYS A 240 -43.89 -4.30 12.29
CA LYS A 240 -43.37 -4.15 10.93
C LYS A 240 -43.47 -5.50 10.21
N GLU A 241 -44.26 -5.53 9.13
CA GLU A 241 -44.46 -6.69 8.25
C GLU A 241 -43.15 -7.30 7.74
N ALA A 242 -43.14 -8.63 7.71
CA ALA A 242 -42.00 -9.43 7.29
C ALA A 242 -41.69 -9.25 5.79
N PRO A 243 -40.40 -9.12 5.41
CA PRO A 243 -40.01 -8.99 4.02
C PRO A 243 -40.25 -10.29 3.24
N ARG A 244 -40.87 -10.17 2.06
CA ARG A 244 -41.04 -11.25 1.08
C ARG A 244 -39.68 -11.79 0.61
N ALA A 245 -39.61 -13.11 0.49
CA ALA A 245 -38.43 -13.84 0.03
C ALA A 245 -38.02 -13.42 -1.39
N PRO A 246 -36.71 -13.28 -1.66
CA PRO A 246 -36.21 -12.89 -2.98
C PRO A 246 -36.39 -14.01 -4.01
N GLU A 247 -36.76 -13.58 -5.21
CA GLU A 247 -36.98 -14.38 -6.41
C GLU A 247 -35.66 -14.99 -6.91
N VAL A 248 -35.70 -16.29 -7.24
CA VAL A 248 -34.54 -17.10 -7.63
C VAL A 248 -34.03 -16.65 -9.00
N VAL A 249 -32.88 -16.00 -9.03
CA VAL A 249 -32.17 -15.60 -10.26
C VAL A 249 -31.54 -16.85 -10.90
N GLN A 250 -31.85 -17.09 -12.18
CA GLN A 250 -31.30 -18.19 -12.95
C GLN A 250 -29.77 -18.07 -13.12
N PRO A 251 -29.03 -19.18 -13.10
CA PRO A 251 -27.57 -19.17 -13.24
C PRO A 251 -27.13 -18.75 -14.65
N LEU A 252 -26.24 -17.75 -14.71
CA LEU A 252 -25.58 -17.31 -15.95
C LEU A 252 -24.74 -18.44 -16.55
N ALA A 253 -24.77 -18.53 -17.88
CA ALA A 253 -23.98 -19.45 -18.68
C ALA A 253 -22.46 -19.26 -18.46
N PRO A 254 -21.66 -20.33 -18.56
CA PRO A 254 -20.21 -20.28 -18.33
C PRO A 254 -19.52 -19.39 -19.38
N GLU A 255 -18.70 -18.46 -18.90
CA GLU A 255 -17.84 -17.64 -19.73
C GLU A 255 -16.83 -18.52 -20.50
N PRO A 256 -16.54 -18.19 -21.77
CA PRO A 256 -15.54 -18.90 -22.55
C PRO A 256 -14.14 -18.76 -21.91
N PRO A 257 -13.28 -19.79 -22.01
CA PRO A 257 -11.93 -19.76 -21.46
C PRO A 257 -11.05 -18.78 -22.26
N GLY A 258 -11.01 -17.52 -21.85
CA GLY A 258 -10.22 -16.46 -22.48
C GLY A 258 -9.05 -16.02 -21.60
N GLU A 259 -7.82 -16.31 -22.05
CA GLU A 259 -6.59 -15.53 -21.84
C GLU A 259 -5.95 -15.34 -20.42
N PRO A 260 -6.12 -16.19 -19.39
CA PRO A 260 -5.40 -15.98 -18.12
C PRO A 260 -3.90 -16.32 -18.18
N GLU A 261 -3.46 -17.17 -19.12
CA GLU A 261 -2.11 -17.73 -19.12
C GLU A 261 -1.02 -16.71 -19.51
N ARG A 262 -1.30 -15.79 -20.46
CA ARG A 262 -0.32 -14.76 -20.86
C ARG A 262 -0.16 -13.66 -19.82
N ALA A 263 -1.22 -13.32 -19.07
CA ALA A 263 -1.12 -12.38 -17.95
C ALA A 263 -0.29 -12.94 -16.79
N ALA A 264 -0.33 -14.26 -16.57
CA ALA A 264 0.46 -14.94 -15.55
C ALA A 264 1.97 -15.03 -15.88
N GLU A 265 2.33 -15.03 -17.18
CA GLU A 265 3.73 -15.09 -17.60
C GLU A 265 4.42 -13.71 -17.53
N ALA A 266 3.70 -12.62 -17.79
CA ALA A 266 4.20 -11.24 -17.57
C ALA A 266 4.54 -10.95 -16.08
N LEU A 267 4.05 -11.77 -15.15
CA LEU A 267 4.38 -11.72 -13.72
C LEU A 267 5.73 -12.37 -13.36
N ARG A 268 6.45 -12.98 -14.31
CA ARG A 268 7.74 -13.65 -14.07
C ARG A 268 8.97 -12.75 -14.23
N LEU A 269 8.83 -11.52 -14.75
CA LEU A 269 9.94 -10.58 -14.77
C LEU A 269 10.38 -10.29 -13.32
N PRO A 270 11.69 -10.35 -13.01
CA PRO A 270 12.21 -9.96 -11.70
C PRO A 270 11.61 -8.60 -11.32
N ALA A 271 10.91 -8.54 -10.19
CA ALA A 271 10.01 -7.42 -9.90
C ALA A 271 10.73 -6.05 -9.89
N VAL A 272 12.05 -6.06 -9.69
CA VAL A 272 12.97 -4.91 -9.85
C VAL A 272 12.97 -4.36 -11.29
N LEU A 273 13.05 -5.21 -12.31
CA LEU A 273 12.98 -4.77 -13.72
C LEU A 273 11.64 -4.09 -14.00
N ARG A 274 10.55 -4.65 -13.49
CA ARG A 274 9.21 -4.06 -13.65
C ARG A 274 9.15 -2.66 -13.06
N LEU A 275 9.66 -2.46 -11.84
CA LEU A 275 9.72 -1.12 -11.22
C LEU A 275 10.59 -0.14 -12.00
N ARG A 276 11.74 -0.60 -12.51
CA ARG A 276 12.60 0.23 -13.38
C ARG A 276 11.83 0.69 -14.61
N ARG A 277 11.22 -0.23 -15.35
CA ARG A 277 10.43 0.07 -16.56
C ARG A 277 9.27 1.03 -16.26
N MET A 278 8.57 0.85 -15.13
CA MET A 278 7.48 1.74 -14.72
C MET A 278 7.90 3.20 -14.48
N GLY A 279 9.14 3.41 -14.02
CA GLY A 279 9.68 4.75 -13.77
C GLY A 279 10.13 5.48 -15.02
N ARG A 280 10.42 4.77 -16.12
CA ARG A 280 10.94 5.35 -17.35
C ARG A 280 9.85 6.06 -18.15
N ARG A 281 10.20 7.19 -18.75
CA ARG A 281 9.36 7.95 -19.67
C ARG A 281 9.90 7.84 -21.09
N ILE A 282 9.07 7.30 -21.98
CA ILE A 282 9.42 7.06 -23.38
C ILE A 282 8.62 8.04 -24.26
N LEU A 283 9.30 8.72 -25.18
CA LEU A 283 8.67 9.48 -26.26
C LEU A 283 8.64 8.63 -27.52
N LEU A 284 7.46 8.39 -28.08
CA LEU A 284 7.28 7.70 -29.34
C LEU A 284 6.94 8.71 -30.45
N LEU A 285 7.82 8.84 -31.43
CA LEU A 285 7.61 9.63 -32.64
C LEU A 285 7.15 8.71 -33.75
N ALA A 286 5.85 8.74 -34.05
CA ALA A 286 5.23 7.83 -35.01
C ALA A 286 4.40 8.61 -36.03
N SER A 287 4.31 8.09 -37.26
CA SER A 287 3.58 8.77 -38.34
C SER A 287 2.13 8.98 -38.05
N GLU A 288 1.45 7.93 -37.59
CA GLU A 288 0.02 7.99 -37.28
C GLU A 288 -0.25 7.49 -35.85
N PRO A 289 -1.31 7.99 -35.19
CA PRO A 289 -1.75 7.46 -33.91
C PRO A 289 -2.06 5.96 -33.95
N ALA A 290 -2.52 5.46 -35.10
CA ALA A 290 -2.84 4.05 -35.31
C ALA A 290 -1.60 3.16 -35.24
N ASP A 291 -0.46 3.61 -35.76
CA ASP A 291 0.81 2.86 -35.71
C ASP A 291 1.47 2.92 -34.33
N ALA A 292 1.28 4.05 -33.62
CA ALA A 292 1.81 4.23 -32.28
C ALA A 292 1.12 3.32 -31.25
N HIS A 293 -0.17 3.02 -31.45
CA HIS A 293 -0.99 2.37 -30.44
C HIS A 293 -0.55 0.91 -30.13
N PRO A 294 -0.33 0.01 -31.12
CA PRO A 294 0.14 -1.34 -30.85
C PRO A 294 1.49 -1.36 -30.12
N LEU A 295 2.42 -0.48 -30.52
CA LEU A 295 3.73 -0.41 -29.90
C LEU A 295 3.64 0.13 -28.46
N ALA A 296 2.87 1.20 -28.23
CA ALA A 296 2.64 1.72 -26.89
C ALA A 296 1.96 0.67 -25.99
N GLN A 297 1.00 -0.08 -26.52
CA GLN A 297 0.32 -1.16 -25.80
C GLN A 297 1.30 -2.30 -25.45
N PHE A 298 2.15 -2.72 -26.38
CA PHE A 298 3.20 -3.70 -26.14
C PHE A 298 4.15 -3.27 -25.02
N LEU A 299 4.72 -2.06 -25.12
CA LEU A 299 5.61 -1.52 -24.09
C LEU A 299 4.89 -1.39 -22.73
N TRP A 300 3.60 -1.06 -22.74
CA TRP A 300 2.77 -1.00 -21.53
C TRP A 300 2.57 -2.36 -20.88
N GLN A 301 2.35 -3.42 -21.68
CA GLN A 301 2.30 -4.81 -21.21
C GLN A 301 3.65 -5.24 -20.60
N GLU A 302 4.75 -4.76 -21.17
CA GLU A 302 6.12 -4.99 -20.66
C GLU A 302 6.49 -4.14 -19.42
N GLY A 303 5.57 -3.30 -18.94
CA GLY A 303 5.71 -2.55 -17.69
C GLY A 303 6.11 -1.09 -17.86
N TYR A 304 6.29 -0.58 -19.07
CA TYR A 304 6.54 0.85 -19.33
C TYR A 304 5.23 1.65 -19.24
N ARG A 305 5.06 2.44 -18.18
CA ARG A 305 3.78 3.13 -17.92
C ARG A 305 3.70 4.55 -18.46
N ASN A 306 4.82 5.22 -18.69
CA ASN A 306 4.86 6.63 -19.11
C ASN A 306 5.27 6.76 -20.58
N ILE A 307 4.43 6.31 -21.49
CA ILE A 307 4.66 6.41 -22.94
C ILE A 307 3.84 7.56 -23.47
N LEU A 308 4.49 8.52 -24.12
CA LEU A 308 3.85 9.67 -24.76
C LEU A 308 4.15 9.65 -26.25
N SER A 309 3.17 9.98 -27.07
CA SER A 309 3.33 9.96 -28.53
C SER A 309 3.24 11.36 -29.14
N ALA A 310 4.04 11.63 -30.16
CA ALA A 310 3.95 12.82 -30.99
C ALA A 310 4.02 12.44 -32.48
N HIS A 311 3.32 13.22 -33.30
CA HIS A 311 3.12 12.95 -34.74
C HIS A 311 3.56 14.12 -35.64
N ASP A 312 3.98 15.24 -35.03
CA ASP A 312 4.37 16.45 -35.74
C ASP A 312 5.41 17.25 -34.92
N PRO A 313 6.14 18.20 -35.55
CA PRO A 313 7.16 19.00 -34.86
C PRO A 313 6.65 19.78 -33.63
N ALA A 314 5.41 20.27 -33.67
CA ALA A 314 4.84 21.07 -32.57
C ALA A 314 4.51 20.19 -31.36
N GLY A 315 4.02 18.96 -31.59
CA GLY A 315 3.80 17.93 -30.60
C GLY A 315 5.10 17.52 -29.91
N VAL A 316 6.17 17.28 -30.68
CA VAL A 316 7.51 16.99 -30.12
C VAL A 316 7.97 18.13 -29.23
N GLN A 317 7.91 19.37 -29.71
CA GLN A 317 8.36 20.54 -28.95
C GLN A 317 7.56 20.72 -27.66
N ARG A 318 6.23 20.57 -27.72
CA ARG A 318 5.35 20.70 -26.55
C ARG A 318 5.64 19.63 -25.50
N LEU A 319 5.77 18.36 -25.91
CA LEU A 319 6.05 17.27 -24.98
C LEU A 319 7.45 17.35 -24.40
N ALA A 320 8.46 17.66 -25.22
CA ALA A 320 9.85 17.78 -24.77
C ALA A 320 10.07 19.00 -23.86
N ALA A 321 9.30 20.08 -24.03
CA ALA A 321 9.32 21.21 -23.09
C ALA A 321 8.65 20.88 -21.75
N ALA A 322 7.64 20.00 -21.75
CA ALA A 322 6.89 19.64 -20.55
C ALA A 322 7.53 18.48 -19.75
N HIS A 323 8.34 17.65 -20.40
CA HIS A 323 8.82 16.40 -19.84
C HIS A 323 10.28 16.12 -20.21
N ARG A 324 11.04 15.58 -19.25
CA ARG A 324 12.28 14.87 -19.55
C ARG A 324 11.95 13.42 -19.91
N PHE A 325 12.60 12.90 -20.94
CA PHE A 325 12.43 11.56 -21.46
C PHE A 325 13.71 10.75 -21.24
N ASP A 326 13.55 9.49 -20.83
CA ASP A 326 14.66 8.54 -20.68
C ASP A 326 15.03 7.87 -22.01
N LEU A 327 14.10 7.86 -22.96
CA LEU A 327 14.28 7.24 -24.28
C LEU A 327 13.35 7.88 -25.30
N VAL A 328 13.83 7.99 -26.55
CA VAL A 328 13.01 8.36 -27.71
C VAL A 328 13.00 7.21 -28.72
N LEU A 329 11.81 6.72 -29.06
CA LEU A 329 11.61 5.79 -30.18
C LEU A 329 11.16 6.61 -31.38
N VAL A 330 11.89 6.52 -32.49
CA VAL A 330 11.66 7.40 -33.65
C VAL A 330 11.44 6.57 -34.90
N GLU A 331 10.25 6.64 -35.49
CA GLU A 331 10.03 6.10 -36.82
C GLU A 331 10.82 6.88 -37.88
N LEU A 332 11.29 6.18 -38.91
CA LEU A 332 12.05 6.79 -40.00
C LEU A 332 11.31 7.98 -40.64
N LYS A 333 9.98 7.85 -40.79
CA LYS A 333 9.06 8.92 -41.18
C LYS A 333 8.05 9.14 -40.08
N VAL A 334 7.71 10.41 -39.85
CA VAL A 334 6.72 10.85 -38.86
C VAL A 334 5.80 11.84 -39.59
N GLY A 335 4.72 11.32 -40.16
CA GLY A 335 3.81 12.06 -41.01
C GLY A 335 4.53 12.52 -42.28
N GLY A 336 4.54 13.82 -42.54
CA GLY A 336 5.25 14.42 -43.67
C GLY A 336 6.76 14.66 -43.44
N TYR A 337 7.29 14.32 -42.25
CA TYR A 337 8.64 14.68 -41.84
C TYR A 337 9.56 13.45 -41.72
N TRP A 338 10.85 13.66 -41.92
CA TRP A 338 11.86 12.67 -41.56
C TRP A 338 12.06 12.67 -40.04
N GLY A 339 11.91 11.51 -39.40
CA GLY A 339 11.97 11.39 -37.94
C GLY A 339 13.31 11.87 -37.35
N HIS A 340 14.42 11.56 -38.01
CA HIS A 340 15.74 12.05 -37.61
C HIS A 340 15.85 13.59 -37.64
N GLY A 341 15.17 14.26 -38.57
CA GLY A 341 15.13 15.71 -38.65
C GLY A 341 14.33 16.34 -37.50
N LEU A 342 13.23 15.70 -37.07
CA LEU A 342 12.48 16.13 -35.88
C LEU A 342 13.33 16.01 -34.61
N LEU A 343 14.03 14.88 -34.45
CA LEU A 343 14.90 14.65 -33.31
C LEU A 343 16.07 15.65 -33.29
N ALA A 344 16.77 15.85 -34.41
CA ALA A 344 17.84 16.82 -34.53
C ALA A 344 17.36 18.25 -34.22
N GLY A 345 16.19 18.64 -34.74
CA GLY A 345 15.57 19.94 -34.44
C GLY A 345 15.27 20.13 -32.95
N ALA A 346 14.78 19.09 -32.26
CA ALA A 346 14.55 19.12 -30.82
C ALA A 346 15.85 19.15 -30.00
N ARG A 347 16.88 18.43 -30.42
CA ARG A 347 18.22 18.42 -29.78
C ARG A 347 18.94 19.75 -29.93
N ASN A 348 18.91 20.37 -31.11
CA ASN A 348 19.52 21.68 -31.36
C ASN A 348 18.89 22.80 -30.50
N ARG A 349 17.67 22.59 -30.01
CA ARG A 349 16.98 23.50 -29.06
C ARG A 349 17.20 23.11 -27.59
N GLY A 350 18.00 22.10 -27.32
CA GLY A 350 18.28 21.59 -25.96
C GLY A 350 17.16 20.75 -25.34
N LEU A 351 16.08 20.44 -26.06
CA LEU A 351 14.89 19.80 -25.49
C LEU A 351 15.05 18.29 -25.29
N LEU A 352 15.85 17.64 -26.14
CA LEU A 352 16.12 16.18 -26.10
C LEU A 352 17.62 15.86 -26.16
N ALA A 353 18.49 16.80 -25.76
CA ALA A 353 19.94 16.71 -25.94
C ALA A 353 20.55 15.44 -25.29
N GLU A 354 20.03 15.02 -24.14
CA GLU A 354 20.55 13.89 -23.36
C GLU A 354 19.77 12.59 -23.59
N ALA A 355 18.63 12.64 -24.29
CA ALA A 355 17.76 11.49 -24.43
C ALA A 355 18.31 10.54 -25.52
N PRO A 356 18.66 9.29 -25.17
CA PRO A 356 19.07 8.32 -26.17
C PRO A 356 17.91 8.00 -27.11
N ALA A 357 18.23 7.64 -28.34
CA ALA A 357 17.23 7.37 -29.37
C ALA A 357 17.42 5.99 -30.02
N ILE A 358 16.32 5.34 -30.32
CA ILE A 358 16.26 4.14 -31.17
C ILE A 358 15.47 4.51 -32.43
N LEU A 359 16.08 4.30 -33.60
CA LEU A 359 15.40 4.50 -34.88
C LEU A 359 14.66 3.23 -35.27
N LEU A 360 13.39 3.35 -35.64
CA LEU A 360 12.54 2.26 -36.14
C LEU A 360 12.46 2.38 -37.68
N ALA A 361 12.87 1.35 -38.40
CA ALA A 361 12.84 1.32 -39.87
C ALA A 361 12.31 -0.01 -40.39
N ASP A 362 11.67 -0.04 -41.56
CA ASP A 362 11.10 -1.29 -42.11
C ASP A 362 12.14 -2.13 -42.87
N ARG A 363 13.26 -1.52 -43.29
CA ARG A 363 14.33 -2.19 -44.03
C ARG A 363 15.67 -1.57 -43.70
N GLU A 364 16.70 -2.40 -43.72
CA GLU A 364 18.07 -1.93 -43.69
C GLU A 364 18.50 -1.52 -45.10
N ASN A 365 18.81 -0.23 -45.27
CA ASN A 365 19.38 0.32 -46.50
C ASN A 365 20.23 1.56 -46.15
N GLU A 366 20.88 2.16 -47.15
CA GLU A 366 21.71 3.34 -46.93
C GLU A 366 20.92 4.49 -46.30
N ILE A 367 19.65 4.69 -46.70
CA ILE A 367 18.78 5.74 -46.16
C ILE A 367 18.52 5.55 -44.66
N SER A 368 18.20 4.33 -44.20
CA SER A 368 17.95 4.07 -42.77
C SER A 368 19.23 4.13 -41.94
N ARG A 369 20.38 3.70 -42.50
CA ARG A 369 21.69 3.85 -41.85
C ARG A 369 22.11 5.31 -41.72
N ASP A 370 21.89 6.12 -42.76
CA ASP A 370 22.18 7.55 -42.73
C ASP A 370 21.25 8.30 -41.77
N ALA A 371 19.96 7.97 -41.77
CA ALA A 371 19.01 8.52 -40.82
C ALA A 371 19.38 8.18 -39.36
N ALA A 372 19.83 6.94 -39.08
CA ALA A 372 20.27 6.53 -37.75
C ALA A 372 21.51 7.32 -37.31
N ARG A 373 22.48 7.51 -38.20
CA ARG A 373 23.67 8.34 -37.95
C ARG A 373 23.31 9.80 -37.69
N ASN A 374 22.45 10.39 -38.52
CA ASN A 374 22.02 11.78 -38.38
C ASN A 374 21.14 12.02 -37.15
N ALA A 375 20.41 11.00 -36.70
CA ALA A 375 19.66 11.02 -35.46
C ALA A 375 20.53 10.80 -34.22
N GLU A 376 21.82 10.46 -34.39
CA GLU A 376 22.69 9.89 -33.35
C GLU A 376 21.94 8.83 -32.54
N ALA A 377 21.24 7.94 -33.25
CA ALA A 377 20.50 6.85 -32.64
C ALA A 377 21.51 5.81 -32.15
N LEU A 378 21.35 5.37 -30.90
CA LEU A 378 22.20 4.32 -30.32
C LEU A 378 21.89 2.93 -30.89
N HIS A 379 20.70 2.77 -31.48
CA HIS A 379 20.27 1.52 -32.09
C HIS A 379 19.34 1.77 -33.28
N LEU A 380 19.49 0.94 -34.33
CA LEU A 380 18.58 0.86 -35.47
C LEU A 380 17.80 -0.45 -35.36
N HIS A 381 16.50 -0.36 -35.09
CA HIS A 381 15.60 -1.50 -34.98
C HIS A 381 14.80 -1.68 -36.28
N LEU A 382 14.85 -2.88 -36.86
CA LEU A 382 14.20 -3.21 -38.13
C LEU A 382 12.82 -3.85 -37.91
N ARG A 383 11.81 -3.48 -38.71
CA ARG A 383 10.45 -4.05 -38.69
C ARG A 383 10.18 -4.88 -39.97
N PRO A 384 9.44 -6.00 -39.90
CA PRO A 384 8.97 -6.63 -38.68
C PRO A 384 10.12 -7.36 -37.97
N ALA A 385 10.25 -7.15 -36.67
CA ALA A 385 11.09 -7.96 -35.80
C ALA A 385 10.21 -8.58 -34.70
N PRO A 386 10.65 -9.69 -34.10
CA PRO A 386 10.02 -10.19 -32.89
C PRO A 386 9.96 -9.08 -31.82
N PRO A 387 8.83 -8.88 -31.11
CA PRO A 387 8.68 -7.82 -30.10
C PRO A 387 9.78 -7.84 -29.03
N GLU A 388 10.29 -9.03 -28.71
CA GLU A 388 11.36 -9.25 -27.75
C GLU A 388 12.66 -8.56 -28.17
N ALA A 389 12.94 -8.45 -29.48
CA ALA A 389 14.13 -7.77 -29.99
C ALA A 389 14.06 -6.25 -29.75
N LEU A 390 12.87 -5.65 -29.86
CA LEU A 390 12.70 -4.24 -29.53
C LEU A 390 12.88 -4.02 -28.03
N LEU A 391 12.31 -4.92 -27.22
CA LEU A 391 12.42 -4.84 -25.77
C LEU A 391 13.87 -4.94 -25.30
N GLN A 392 14.66 -5.86 -25.89
CA GLN A 392 16.09 -5.99 -25.64
C GLN A 392 16.84 -4.70 -26.01
N ALA A 393 16.54 -4.09 -27.16
CA ALA A 393 17.15 -2.83 -27.57
C ALA A 393 16.80 -1.68 -26.61
N VAL A 394 15.54 -1.59 -26.19
CA VAL A 394 15.06 -0.60 -25.21
C VAL A 394 15.78 -0.78 -23.87
N ASP A 395 15.83 -2.00 -23.33
CA ASP A 395 16.49 -2.29 -22.06
C ASP A 395 18.01 -2.04 -22.14
N LEU A 396 18.66 -2.40 -23.26
CA LEU A 396 20.08 -2.15 -23.49
C LEU A 396 20.38 -0.65 -23.46
N VAL A 397 19.65 0.15 -24.24
CA VAL A 397 19.83 1.60 -24.32
C VAL A 397 19.56 2.27 -22.98
N LEU A 398 18.52 1.86 -22.25
CA LEU A 398 18.16 2.42 -20.94
C LEU A 398 19.11 1.98 -19.81
N SER A 399 19.91 0.93 -20.02
CA SER A 399 20.92 0.47 -19.06
C SER A 399 22.25 1.22 -19.16
N GLY A 400 22.45 2.03 -20.21
CA GLY A 400 23.66 2.83 -20.41
C GLY A 400 24.90 2.02 -20.81
N ALA A 401 24.70 0.96 -21.61
CA ALA A 401 25.76 0.10 -22.13
C ALA A 401 26.65 0.79 -23.18
#